data_AF-A0A4D8R291-F1
#
_entry.id   AF-A0A4D8R291-F1
#
_cell.length_a   1.000
_cell.length_b   1.000
_cell.length_c   1.000
_cell.angle_alpha   90.00
_cell.angle_beta   90.00
_cell.angle_gamma   90.00
#
_symmetry.space_group_name_H-M   'P 1'
#
loop_
_entity.id
_entity.type
_entity.pdbx_description
1 polymer ?
#
loop_
_entity_poly.entity_id
_entity_poly.type
_entity_poly.pdbx_seq_one_letter_code
_entity_poly.pdbx_strand_id
1 'polypeptide(L)'
;MERLDLEFKFAPSDAGVIDGLASPFGGAPDRVRDIVAPGAFSRSLAEHKARGTMPAMLLSHDPAAVAGTWETMEEAPEGLKVSGRLALGTTTGDEAYAFAKTKAVTGLSIGFRTVKATRLPGGVRRLDEVDLLEVSLVAVPAAPSARITSVKSFPAAGAAILEESTMEDETTAAPDNGTVETKAAELVAGIETKMTAAITAALAPITDRLGKVETALRRPGAAPTTETKGAEAPERKAFETYLRHGVAGLEFGEVKTLRTAEDPSAGYLAPAEFIAEVDKNIVMWSPVRQYATVRNTARGSVELPKRIGRPTATWVEELEDRDDTETGTRYGKSNYEVKELTAYVDVGFNTLEDAAVDIFAELAMDLAEEFGAAEGTAFVTGNGVKRPMGFMSDTSIPTVATGDASKITPDSIIDLYHALPSPYRTNAVWGLNGTTLGAIRKLKDGNGQYLALVQGINGAPVTTIMGRPVVELPDMPNVGGGNIPVVFGDLAQAYRVFDRVGFSLLRDDLTQRTKGKCRFHARKRVAGGVRKSEALRKLIVAAI
;
A
#
# COMPACT_ATOMS: atom_id res chain seq x y z
N MET A 1 -26.61 23.00 16.38
CA MET A 1 -25.33 22.34 16.06
C MET A 1 -24.57 22.23 17.35
N GLU A 2 -24.77 21.15 18.09
CA GLU A 2 -23.94 20.82 19.25
C GLU A 2 -22.56 20.40 18.75
N ARG A 3 -21.51 21.06 19.26
CA ARG A 3 -20.14 20.60 19.16
C ARG A 3 -20.02 19.36 20.04
N LEU A 4 -19.79 18.19 19.44
CA LEU A 4 -19.25 17.05 20.17
C LEU A 4 -17.78 17.34 20.47
N ASP A 5 -17.49 17.71 21.70
CA ASP A 5 -16.13 17.74 22.23
C ASP A 5 -15.73 16.29 22.58
N LEU A 6 -14.95 15.65 21.70
CA LEU A 6 -14.31 14.37 21.98
C LEU A 6 -13.10 14.60 22.89
N GLU A 7 -13.32 14.52 24.21
CA GLU A 7 -12.23 14.38 25.18
C GLU A 7 -11.59 12.99 25.09
N PHE A 8 -10.39 12.91 24.51
CA PHE A 8 -9.52 11.74 24.64
C PHE A 8 -8.94 11.73 26.06
N LYS A 9 -9.50 10.90 26.95
CA LYS A 9 -8.92 10.62 28.26
C LYS A 9 -7.67 9.75 28.10
N PHE A 10 -6.48 10.36 28.14
CA PHE A 10 -5.23 9.64 28.32
C PHE A 10 -5.17 9.09 29.75
N ALA A 11 -4.97 7.78 29.90
CA ALA A 11 -4.64 7.18 31.18
C ALA A 11 -3.30 7.75 31.70
N PRO A 12 -3.11 7.91 33.03
CA PRO A 12 -1.88 8.44 33.60
C PRO A 12 -0.79 7.36 33.56
N SER A 13 -0.19 7.19 32.39
CA SER A 13 0.96 6.32 32.17
C SER A 13 2.07 7.15 31.56
N ASP A 14 3.27 7.07 32.15
CA ASP A 14 4.49 7.65 31.59
C ASP A 14 4.96 6.92 30.32
N ALA A 15 4.26 5.87 29.87
CA ALA A 15 4.58 5.12 28.67
C ALA A 15 4.46 5.98 27.40
N GLY A 16 5.45 5.86 26.51
CA GLY A 16 5.46 6.54 25.22
C GLY A 16 5.97 7.99 25.28
N VAL A 17 6.47 8.46 26.43
CA VAL A 17 7.15 9.75 26.54
C VAL A 17 8.55 9.65 25.92
N ILE A 18 8.88 10.63 25.07
CA ILE A 18 10.15 10.75 24.39
C ILE A 18 10.75 12.13 24.68
N ASP A 19 12.01 12.12 25.12
CA ASP A 19 12.81 13.33 25.25
C ASP A 19 13.97 13.29 24.27
N GLY A 20 14.42 14.45 23.81
CA GLY A 20 15.61 14.52 22.98
C GLY A 20 16.06 15.92 22.61
N LEU A 21 17.22 15.96 21.94
CA LEU A 21 17.75 17.15 21.29
C LEU A 21 17.32 17.13 19.82
N ALA A 22 16.41 18.01 19.42
CA ALA A 22 15.87 18.06 18.07
C ALA A 22 16.81 18.75 17.07
N SER A 23 17.54 19.77 17.53
CA SER A 23 18.48 20.51 16.68
C SER A 23 19.56 21.15 17.54
N PRO A 24 20.86 20.83 17.34
CA PRO A 24 21.95 21.47 18.07
C PRO A 24 22.15 22.92 17.59
N PHE A 25 22.63 23.79 18.49
CA PHE A 25 23.06 25.15 18.11
C PHE A 25 24.56 25.21 17.83
N GLY A 26 24.93 25.95 16.78
CA GLY A 26 26.33 26.14 16.39
C GLY A 26 27.03 24.84 15.97
N GLY A 27 28.36 24.80 16.11
CA GLY A 27 29.18 23.63 15.79
C GLY A 27 29.45 23.42 14.30
N ALA A 28 29.74 22.18 13.93
CA ALA A 28 29.98 21.79 12.54
C ALA A 28 28.67 21.87 11.73
N PRO A 29 28.72 22.27 10.44
CA PRO A 29 27.56 22.24 9.58
C PRO A 29 26.93 20.84 9.54
N ASP A 30 25.60 20.80 9.51
CA ASP A 30 24.86 19.56 9.36
C ASP A 30 25.06 18.93 7.97
N ARG A 31 24.43 17.79 7.71
CA ARG A 31 24.54 17.07 6.43
C ARG A 31 24.05 17.87 5.21
N VAL A 32 23.22 18.89 5.42
CA VAL A 32 22.71 19.79 4.36
C VAL A 32 23.44 21.14 4.34
N ARG A 33 24.51 21.28 5.12
CA ARG A 33 25.37 22.47 5.26
C ARG A 33 24.67 23.67 5.91
N ASP A 34 23.72 23.40 6.81
CA ASP A 34 23.12 24.41 7.66
C ASP A 34 23.74 24.41 9.07
N ILE A 35 23.80 25.59 9.71
CA ILE A 35 24.12 25.78 11.14
C ILE A 35 22.97 26.57 11.76
N VAL A 36 22.34 26.06 12.81
CA VAL A 36 21.27 26.78 13.51
C VAL A 36 21.88 27.71 14.57
N ALA A 37 21.50 28.98 14.56
CA ALA A 37 21.91 29.94 15.57
C ALA A 37 21.01 29.87 16.82
N PRO A 38 21.54 30.13 18.03
CA PRO A 38 20.71 30.39 19.20
C PRO A 38 19.70 31.51 18.92
N GLY A 39 18.45 31.33 19.34
CA GLY A 39 17.34 32.25 19.08
C GLY A 39 16.57 31.97 17.79
N ALA A 40 17.02 31.04 16.94
CA ALA A 40 16.42 30.83 15.61
C ALA A 40 14.97 30.32 15.65
N PHE A 41 14.56 29.64 16.72
CA PHE A 41 13.20 29.10 16.88
C PHE A 41 12.29 30.01 17.72
N SER A 42 12.84 31.00 18.40
CA SER A 42 12.17 31.78 19.44
C SER A 42 10.89 32.46 18.95
N ARG A 43 10.91 33.05 17.75
CA ARG A 43 9.68 33.62 17.14
C ARG A 43 8.65 32.54 16.85
N SER A 44 9.07 31.45 16.21
CA SER A 44 8.18 30.35 15.81
C SER A 44 7.49 29.70 17.03
N LEU A 45 8.25 29.42 18.09
CA LEU A 45 7.72 28.84 19.33
C LEU A 45 6.76 29.82 20.04
N ALA A 46 7.07 31.12 20.07
CA ALA A 46 6.17 32.13 20.62
C ALA A 46 4.85 32.22 19.84
N GLU A 47 4.89 32.13 18.51
CA GLU A 47 3.70 32.12 17.66
C GLU A 47 2.86 30.85 17.84
N HIS A 48 3.48 29.67 17.94
CA HIS A 48 2.81 28.42 18.27
C HIS A 48 2.10 28.51 19.62
N LYS A 49 2.80 29.01 20.64
CA LYS A 49 2.24 29.25 21.98
C LYS A 49 1.05 30.22 21.95
N ALA A 50 1.15 31.32 21.20
CA ALA A 50 0.07 32.30 21.07
C ALA A 50 -1.19 31.71 20.38
N ARG A 51 -1.01 30.74 19.48
CA ARG A 51 -2.11 30.03 18.80
C ARG A 51 -2.63 28.80 19.55
N GLY A 52 -1.99 28.42 20.67
CA GLY A 52 -2.30 27.17 21.37
C GLY A 52 -1.96 25.92 20.55
N THR A 53 -0.98 26.00 19.64
CA THR A 53 -0.52 24.87 18.83
C THR A 53 0.93 24.54 19.13
N MET A 54 1.41 23.40 18.64
CA MET A 54 2.80 22.97 18.69
C MET A 54 3.25 22.56 17.27
N PRO A 55 4.57 22.60 16.96
CA PRO A 55 5.08 21.95 15.76
C PRO A 55 4.68 20.47 15.73
N ALA A 56 4.50 19.89 14.54
CA ALA A 56 4.02 18.52 14.41
C ALA A 56 5.07 17.49 14.86
N MET A 57 4.62 16.39 15.47
CA MET A 57 5.45 15.22 15.75
C MET A 57 5.16 14.16 14.69
N LEU A 58 6.08 13.97 13.74
CA LEU A 58 5.90 13.03 12.64
C LEU A 58 6.93 11.89 12.68
N LEU A 59 6.69 10.87 11.86
CA LEU A 59 7.64 9.82 11.55
C LEU A 59 8.20 10.04 10.14
N SER A 60 9.53 10.04 9.99
CA SER A 60 10.22 10.10 8.69
C SER A 60 9.87 11.29 7.77
N HIS A 61 9.52 12.46 8.33
CA HIS A 61 9.14 13.67 7.59
C HIS A 61 7.89 13.50 6.68
N ASP A 62 7.05 12.49 6.95
CA ASP A 62 5.80 12.29 6.22
C ASP A 62 4.64 13.05 6.91
N PRO A 63 4.04 14.08 6.28
CA PRO A 63 2.91 14.82 6.84
C PRO A 63 1.68 13.97 7.16
N ALA A 64 1.55 12.78 6.57
CA ALA A 64 0.49 11.83 6.89
C ALA A 64 0.82 10.93 8.10
N ALA A 65 2.09 10.81 8.48
CA ALA A 65 2.55 9.92 9.54
C ALA A 65 2.73 10.67 10.87
N VAL A 66 1.62 11.11 11.47
CA VAL A 66 1.63 11.77 12.78
C VAL A 66 1.91 10.74 13.88
N ALA A 67 3.05 10.88 14.56
CA ALA A 67 3.53 9.94 15.57
C ALA A 67 3.04 10.26 16.99
N GLY A 68 2.63 11.50 17.25
CA GLY A 68 2.19 11.94 18.57
C GLY A 68 2.07 13.45 18.71
N THR A 69 2.30 13.95 19.93
CA THR A 69 2.24 15.38 20.26
C THR A 69 3.44 15.80 21.11
N TRP A 70 4.07 16.91 20.75
CA TRP A 70 5.07 17.55 21.60
C TRP A 70 4.40 18.29 22.77
N GLU A 71 4.90 18.07 23.97
CA GLU A 71 4.40 18.68 25.21
C GLU A 71 5.25 19.91 25.57
N THR A 72 6.58 19.83 25.41
CA THR A 72 7.51 20.96 25.62
C THR A 72 8.53 21.08 24.49
N MET A 73 8.88 22.31 24.17
CA MET A 73 9.99 22.66 23.26
C MET A 73 10.69 23.90 23.79
N GLU A 74 11.97 23.79 24.11
CA GLU A 74 12.73 24.86 24.74
C GLU A 74 14.10 25.00 24.10
N GLU A 75 14.49 26.24 23.81
CA GLU A 75 15.86 26.54 23.40
C GLU A 75 16.78 26.51 24.62
N ALA A 76 17.68 25.52 24.67
CA ALA A 76 18.76 25.41 25.64
C ALA A 76 20.10 25.85 25.00
N PRO A 77 21.16 26.13 25.78
CA PRO A 77 22.47 26.51 25.25
C PRO A 77 23.03 25.55 24.18
N GLU A 78 22.74 24.25 24.31
CA GLU A 78 23.15 23.19 23.40
C GLU A 78 22.29 23.04 22.14
N GLY A 79 21.06 23.58 22.12
CA GLY A 79 20.10 23.38 21.04
C GLY A 79 18.63 23.36 21.47
N LEU A 80 17.75 23.01 20.54
CA LEU A 80 16.32 22.83 20.78
C LEU A 80 16.07 21.49 21.48
N LYS A 81 15.70 21.54 22.77
CA LYS A 81 15.23 20.38 23.53
C LYS A 81 13.74 20.21 23.36
N VAL A 82 13.31 18.96 23.23
CA VAL A 82 11.91 18.61 23.04
C VAL A 82 11.52 17.45 23.96
N SER A 83 10.31 17.51 24.51
CA SER A 83 9.68 16.40 25.22
C SER A 83 8.25 16.25 24.72
N GLY A 84 7.81 15.02 24.50
CA GLY A 84 6.49 14.76 23.96
C GLY A 84 6.06 13.31 24.13
N ARG A 85 4.86 13.02 23.65
CA ARG A 85 4.22 11.72 23.83
C ARG A 85 3.79 11.14 22.50
N LEU A 86 4.17 9.88 22.28
CA LEU A 86 3.69 9.10 21.16
C LEU A 86 2.22 8.72 21.34
N ALA A 87 1.46 8.73 20.25
CA ALA A 87 0.06 8.34 20.22
C ALA A 87 -0.09 6.80 20.23
N LEU A 88 0.22 6.17 21.36
CA LEU A 88 0.10 4.71 21.53
C LEU A 88 -1.35 4.24 21.30
N GLY A 89 -1.52 3.12 20.62
CA GLY A 89 -2.80 2.60 20.13
C GLY A 89 -3.19 3.08 18.73
N THR A 90 -2.37 3.94 18.10
CA THR A 90 -2.46 4.25 16.67
C THR A 90 -1.37 3.52 15.92
N THR A 91 -1.60 3.16 14.65
CA THR A 91 -0.60 2.46 13.82
C THR A 91 0.75 3.18 13.81
N THR A 92 0.75 4.48 13.51
CA THR A 92 1.99 5.27 13.43
C THR A 92 2.64 5.50 14.79
N GLY A 93 1.86 5.75 15.85
CA GLY A 93 2.41 5.94 17.20
C GLY A 93 3.02 4.66 17.77
N ASP A 94 2.38 3.51 17.54
CA ASP A 94 2.89 2.20 17.98
C ASP A 94 4.15 1.79 17.20
N GLU A 95 4.19 2.04 15.89
CA GLU A 95 5.39 1.84 15.06
C GLU A 95 6.54 2.74 15.51
N ALA A 96 6.29 4.04 15.70
CA ALA A 96 7.29 4.99 16.17
C ALA A 96 7.85 4.59 17.54
N TYR A 97 6.98 4.13 18.45
CA TYR A 97 7.40 3.64 19.77
C TYR A 97 8.25 2.38 19.68
N ALA A 98 7.84 1.41 18.85
CA ALA A 98 8.60 0.19 18.62
C ALA A 98 9.99 0.48 18.02
N PHE A 99 10.07 1.37 17.03
CA PHE A 99 11.34 1.77 16.42
C PHE A 99 12.26 2.53 17.38
N ALA A 100 11.69 3.43 18.20
CA ALA A 100 12.46 4.15 19.20
C ALA A 100 12.99 3.19 20.29
N LYS A 101 12.14 2.27 20.76
CA LYS A 101 12.51 1.28 21.80
C LYS A 101 13.57 0.28 21.32
N THR A 102 13.48 -0.16 20.07
CA THR A 102 14.47 -1.08 19.46
C THR A 102 15.74 -0.36 19.00
N LYS A 103 15.84 0.96 19.18
CA LYS A 103 16.93 1.81 18.68
C LYS A 103 17.09 1.77 17.15
N ALA A 104 16.04 1.39 16.41
CA ALA A 104 16.00 1.49 14.95
C ALA A 104 15.83 2.95 14.49
N VAL A 105 15.11 3.75 15.28
CA VAL A 105 14.96 5.20 15.11
C VAL A 105 15.48 5.88 16.35
N THR A 106 16.61 6.59 16.22
CA THR A 106 17.30 7.25 17.34
C THR A 106 17.49 8.75 17.12
N GLY A 107 17.22 9.24 15.92
CA GLY A 107 17.41 10.63 15.53
C GLY A 107 16.14 11.46 15.63
N LEU A 108 16.34 12.75 15.84
CA LEU A 108 15.33 13.79 15.64
C LEU A 108 15.79 14.73 14.53
N SER A 109 14.86 15.19 13.71
CA SER A 109 15.16 16.11 12.61
C SER A 109 14.05 17.14 12.47
N ILE A 110 14.44 18.39 12.29
CA ILE A 110 13.53 19.52 12.16
C ILE A 110 13.08 19.69 10.71
N GLY A 111 11.80 19.99 10.51
CA GLY A 111 11.26 20.51 9.25
C GLY A 111 10.85 21.96 9.43
N PHE A 112 11.37 22.85 8.58
CA PHE A 112 11.20 24.29 8.76
C PHE A 112 11.19 25.04 7.43
N ARG A 113 10.66 26.26 7.46
CA ARG A 113 10.85 27.26 6.41
C ARG A 113 11.84 28.32 6.88
N THR A 114 12.87 28.59 6.07
CA THR A 114 13.84 29.64 6.38
C THR A 114 13.19 31.02 6.31
N VAL A 115 13.36 31.83 7.36
CA VAL A 115 12.90 33.23 7.40
C VAL A 115 14.07 34.19 7.27
N LYS A 116 15.14 33.96 8.04
CA LYS A 116 16.38 34.73 7.96
C LYS A 116 17.59 33.81 8.06
N ALA A 117 18.53 33.99 7.15
CA ALA A 117 19.77 33.23 7.16
C ALA A 117 20.93 34.05 6.62
N THR A 118 22.11 33.83 7.18
CA THR A 118 23.37 34.44 6.78
C THR A 118 24.22 33.41 6.05
N ARG A 119 24.69 33.76 4.85
CA ARG A 119 25.59 32.88 4.08
C ARG A 119 27.02 33.01 4.61
N LEU A 120 27.64 31.89 4.96
CA LEU A 120 29.02 31.81 5.41
C LEU A 120 29.93 31.28 4.27
N PRO A 121 31.26 31.48 4.36
CA PRO A 121 32.22 30.87 3.43
C PRO A 121 32.07 29.35 3.33
N GLY A 122 32.44 28.76 2.19
CA GLY A 122 32.34 27.31 1.98
C GLY A 122 30.94 26.79 1.64
N GLY A 123 29.99 27.70 1.38
CA GLY A 123 28.61 27.33 1.01
C GLY A 123 27.76 26.88 2.18
N VAL A 124 28.20 27.17 3.41
CA VAL A 124 27.45 26.93 4.65
C VAL A 124 26.44 28.06 4.84
N ARG A 125 25.25 27.73 5.36
CA ARG A 125 24.22 28.72 5.69
C ARG A 125 23.93 28.69 7.19
N ARG A 126 24.08 29.83 7.85
CA ARG A 126 23.66 29.99 9.24
C ARG A 126 22.20 30.44 9.27
N LEU A 127 21.35 29.64 9.89
CA LEU A 127 19.93 29.93 10.08
C LEU A 127 19.78 30.82 11.32
N ASP A 128 19.51 32.10 11.10
CA ASP A 128 19.33 33.08 12.17
C ASP A 128 17.87 33.12 12.65
N GLU A 129 16.92 32.75 11.78
CA GLU A 129 15.49 32.67 12.10
C GLU A 129 14.76 31.68 11.18
N VAL A 130 13.95 30.81 11.76
CA VAL A 130 13.15 29.83 11.03
C VAL A 130 11.71 29.81 11.50
N ASP A 131 10.83 29.31 10.63
CA ASP A 131 9.47 28.92 10.95
C ASP A 131 9.44 27.39 11.10
N LEU A 132 9.36 26.90 12.34
CA LEU A 132 9.46 25.49 12.69
C LEU A 132 8.11 24.82 12.49
N LEU A 133 8.03 23.90 11.52
CA LEU A 133 6.79 23.24 11.14
C LEU A 133 6.62 21.90 11.85
N GLU A 134 7.71 21.15 11.99
CA GLU A 134 7.72 19.80 12.56
C GLU A 134 9.06 19.46 13.22
N VAL A 135 8.98 18.51 14.14
CA VAL A 135 10.14 17.74 14.63
C VAL A 135 9.79 16.26 14.48
N SER A 136 10.54 15.58 13.61
CA SER A 136 10.26 14.23 13.15
C SER A 136 11.21 13.21 13.75
N LEU A 137 10.70 12.03 14.11
CA LEU A 137 11.50 10.87 14.48
C LEU A 137 12.08 10.24 13.21
N VAL A 138 13.41 10.12 13.15
CA VAL A 138 14.12 9.67 11.94
C VAL A 138 15.25 8.70 12.25
N ALA A 139 15.48 7.74 11.35
CA ALA A 139 16.63 6.83 11.46
C ALA A 139 17.97 7.58 11.25
N VAL A 140 17.97 8.60 10.38
CA VAL A 140 19.17 9.37 10.02
C VAL A 140 18.88 10.87 10.07
N PRO A 141 19.26 11.58 11.15
CA PRO A 141 19.02 13.01 11.27
C PRO A 141 20.01 13.85 10.47
N ALA A 142 19.57 15.03 10.03
CA ALA A 142 20.43 15.99 9.33
C ALA A 142 21.63 16.39 10.20
N ALA A 143 21.37 16.70 11.48
CA ALA A 143 22.40 16.96 12.48
C ALA A 143 22.77 15.64 13.22
N PRO A 144 24.02 15.16 13.14
CA PRO A 144 24.42 13.91 13.78
C PRO A 144 24.33 13.89 15.31
N SER A 145 24.20 15.02 16.00
CA SER A 145 23.98 15.08 17.46
C SER A 145 22.52 15.22 17.86
N ALA A 146 21.60 15.44 16.92
CA ALA A 146 20.16 15.46 17.20
C ALA A 146 19.66 14.04 17.47
N ARG A 147 19.36 13.73 18.74
CA ARG A 147 19.07 12.38 19.22
C ARG A 147 17.93 12.36 20.23
N ILE A 148 17.20 11.27 20.19
CA ILE A 148 16.32 10.83 21.28
C ILE A 148 17.21 10.42 22.46
N THR A 149 17.00 11.03 23.63
CA THR A 149 17.76 10.76 24.85
C THR A 149 17.08 9.72 25.74
N SER A 150 15.75 9.69 25.74
CA SER A 150 14.96 8.75 26.54
C SER A 150 13.66 8.37 25.83
N VAL A 151 13.26 7.12 26.03
CA VAL A 151 11.95 6.59 25.64
C VAL A 151 11.40 5.86 26.85
N LYS A 152 10.40 6.43 27.53
CA LYS A 152 9.79 5.80 28.70
C LYS A 152 8.90 4.64 28.26
N SER A 153 9.11 3.49 28.89
CA SER A 153 8.39 2.26 28.55
C SER A 153 7.25 1.94 29.52
N PHE A 154 6.25 1.21 29.03
CA PHE A 154 5.22 0.60 29.86
C PHE A 154 5.88 -0.39 30.85
N PRO A 155 5.55 -0.38 32.16
CA PRO A 155 6.11 -1.36 33.07
C PRO A 155 5.60 -2.75 32.69
N ALA A 156 6.50 -3.59 32.20
CA ALA A 156 6.29 -5.02 32.17
C ALA A 156 6.37 -5.53 33.62
N ALA A 157 5.44 -6.40 34.01
CA ALA A 157 5.53 -7.07 35.31
C ALA A 157 6.86 -7.85 35.37
N GLY A 158 7.77 -7.38 36.23
CA GLY A 158 9.04 -8.03 36.55
C GLY A 158 10.27 -7.40 35.90
N ALA A 159 10.79 -6.32 36.48
CA ALA A 159 12.22 -6.01 36.44
C ALA A 159 12.59 -5.04 37.58
N ALA A 160 13.52 -5.48 38.42
CA ALA A 160 14.11 -4.69 39.50
C ALA A 160 14.98 -3.56 38.95
N ILE A 161 14.92 -2.44 39.67
CA ILE A 161 15.64 -1.18 39.43
C ILE A 161 17.15 -1.43 39.58
N LEU A 162 17.95 -1.01 38.59
CA LEU A 162 19.39 -0.76 38.76
C LEU A 162 19.58 0.75 38.84
N GLU A 163 19.96 1.24 40.04
CA GLU A 163 20.43 2.61 40.23
C GLU A 163 21.82 2.77 39.58
N GLU A 164 21.99 3.87 38.85
CA GLU A 164 23.23 4.28 38.20
C GLU A 164 24.07 5.07 39.22
N SER A 165 25.20 4.49 39.65
CA SER A 165 26.17 5.17 40.51
C SER A 165 27.09 6.06 39.68
N THR A 166 27.07 7.35 39.99
CA THR A 166 28.00 8.39 39.55
C THR A 166 29.46 7.99 39.69
N MET A 167 30.26 8.13 38.62
CA MET A 167 31.72 8.10 38.71
C MET A 167 32.25 9.52 38.93
N GLU A 168 32.91 9.73 40.06
CA GLU A 168 33.82 10.87 40.27
C GLU A 168 35.23 10.53 39.74
N ASP A 169 35.88 11.57 39.25
CA ASP A 169 37.22 11.62 38.69
C ASP A 169 38.29 11.52 39.79
N GLU A 170 39.30 10.66 39.63
CA GLU A 170 40.62 10.92 40.23
C GLU A 170 41.73 10.14 39.51
N THR A 171 42.70 10.91 38.99
CA THR A 171 44.00 10.49 38.49
C THR A 171 44.87 9.83 39.57
N THR A 172 45.57 8.72 39.25
CA THR A 172 47.06 8.57 39.29
C THR A 172 47.51 7.09 39.30
N ALA A 173 48.66 6.85 38.64
CA ALA A 173 49.54 5.67 38.69
C ALA A 173 49.09 4.36 37.98
N ALA A 174 49.98 3.87 37.11
CA ALA A 174 49.83 2.68 36.28
C ALA A 174 49.73 1.37 37.09
N PRO A 175 48.88 0.39 36.71
CA PRO A 175 48.81 -0.89 37.42
C PRO A 175 49.67 -1.99 36.77
N ASP A 176 50.19 -2.83 37.65
CA ASP A 176 51.03 -4.02 37.45
C ASP A 176 50.28 -5.18 36.77
N ASN A 177 50.92 -5.82 35.78
CA ASN A 177 50.31 -6.79 34.85
C ASN A 177 49.77 -8.08 35.53
N GLY A 178 50.15 -8.38 36.78
CA GLY A 178 49.63 -9.55 37.51
C GLY A 178 48.18 -9.43 37.99
N THR A 179 47.65 -8.21 38.15
CA THR A 179 46.26 -7.97 38.59
C THR A 179 45.25 -7.98 37.43
N VAL A 180 45.74 -7.94 36.18
CA VAL A 180 44.90 -7.94 34.97
C VAL A 180 44.49 -9.37 34.60
N GLU A 181 45.37 -10.36 34.78
CA GLU A 181 45.07 -11.76 34.47
C GLU A 181 44.08 -12.40 35.45
N THR A 182 44.16 -12.07 36.75
CA THR A 182 43.20 -12.53 37.77
C THR A 182 41.82 -11.92 37.56
N LYS A 183 41.75 -10.62 37.22
CA LYS A 183 40.49 -9.95 36.87
C LYS A 183 39.92 -10.43 35.53
N ALA A 184 40.75 -10.78 34.55
CA ALA A 184 40.31 -11.34 33.28
C ALA A 184 39.72 -12.75 33.45
N ALA A 185 40.31 -13.60 34.30
CA ALA A 185 39.79 -14.93 34.60
C ALA A 185 38.43 -14.86 35.33
N GLU A 186 38.27 -13.95 36.30
CA GLU A 186 36.98 -13.71 36.97
C GLU A 186 35.92 -13.13 36.02
N LEU A 187 36.32 -12.26 35.08
CA LEU A 187 35.41 -11.71 34.07
C LEU A 187 34.92 -12.80 33.12
N VAL A 188 35.81 -13.70 32.66
CA VAL A 188 35.47 -14.80 31.74
C VAL A 188 34.56 -15.82 32.42
N ALA A 189 34.85 -16.22 33.66
CA ALA A 189 33.99 -17.11 34.44
C ALA A 189 32.62 -16.47 34.74
N GLY A 190 32.59 -15.16 35.02
CA GLY A 190 31.36 -14.39 35.19
C GLY A 190 30.54 -14.26 33.91
N ILE A 191 31.19 -14.13 32.76
CA ILE A 191 30.54 -14.08 31.44
C ILE A 191 29.97 -15.44 31.07
N GLU A 192 30.70 -16.54 31.24
CA GLU A 192 30.19 -17.89 30.97
C GLU A 192 28.97 -18.21 31.83
N THR A 193 29.05 -17.95 33.14
CA THR A 193 27.92 -18.20 34.06
C THR A 193 26.69 -17.37 33.69
N LYS A 194 26.87 -16.10 33.30
CA LYS A 194 25.79 -15.21 32.85
C LYS A 194 25.24 -15.62 31.48
N MET A 195 26.08 -16.11 30.58
CA MET A 195 25.69 -16.56 29.24
C MET A 195 24.92 -17.88 29.31
N THR A 196 25.32 -18.82 30.17
CA THR A 196 24.57 -20.06 30.41
C THR A 196 23.22 -19.77 31.08
N ALA A 197 23.17 -18.84 32.04
CA ALA A 197 21.91 -18.41 32.65
C ALA A 197 20.98 -17.70 31.65
N ALA A 198 21.52 -16.83 30.79
CA ALA A 198 20.76 -16.15 29.74
C ALA A 198 20.24 -17.11 28.66
N ILE A 199 21.06 -18.08 28.24
CA ILE A 199 20.66 -19.12 27.27
C ILE A 199 19.59 -20.03 27.87
N THR A 200 19.73 -20.42 29.15
CA THR A 200 18.74 -21.25 29.85
C THR A 200 17.40 -20.51 30.01
N ALA A 201 17.45 -19.22 30.35
CA ALA A 201 16.25 -18.37 30.43
C ALA A 201 15.61 -18.12 29.05
N ALA A 202 16.40 -18.02 27.98
CA ALA A 202 15.90 -17.85 26.62
C ALA A 202 15.33 -19.16 26.01
N LEU A 203 15.86 -20.32 26.41
CA LEU A 203 15.39 -21.63 25.94
C LEU A 203 14.15 -22.11 26.71
N ALA A 204 13.99 -21.77 27.98
CA ALA A 204 12.82 -22.14 28.80
C ALA A 204 11.45 -21.88 28.11
N PRO A 205 11.17 -20.71 27.50
CA PRO A 205 9.90 -20.48 26.81
C PRO A 205 9.75 -21.31 25.52
N ILE A 206 10.85 -21.70 24.87
CA ILE A 206 10.82 -22.53 23.65
C ILE A 206 10.53 -23.99 24.03
N THR A 207 11.15 -24.50 25.10
CA THR A 207 10.88 -25.85 25.63
C THR A 207 9.44 -25.97 26.13
N ASP A 208 8.91 -24.93 26.78
CA ASP A 208 7.53 -24.90 27.27
C ASP A 208 6.51 -24.82 26.11
N ARG A 209 6.83 -24.11 25.01
CA ARG A 209 6.04 -24.13 23.78
C ARG A 209 6.10 -25.50 23.09
N LEU A 210 7.26 -26.15 23.06
CA LEU A 210 7.41 -27.48 22.48
C LEU A 210 6.60 -28.52 23.28
N GLY A 211 6.64 -28.47 24.61
CA GLY A 211 5.83 -29.34 25.48
C GLY A 211 4.32 -29.13 25.31
N LYS A 212 3.88 -27.88 25.11
CA LYS A 212 2.47 -27.56 24.80
C LYS A 212 2.04 -28.07 23.42
N VAL A 213 2.92 -27.98 22.41
CA VAL A 213 2.68 -28.52 21.06
C VAL A 213 2.66 -30.04 21.06
N GLU A 214 3.57 -30.69 21.79
CA GLU A 214 3.63 -32.14 21.90
C GLU A 214 2.43 -32.70 22.67
N THR A 215 1.98 -31.99 23.72
CA THR A 215 0.74 -32.31 24.46
C THR A 215 -0.51 -32.10 23.61
N ALA A 216 -0.51 -31.12 22.70
CA ALA A 216 -1.58 -30.91 21.74
C ALA A 216 -1.62 -31.99 20.64
N LEU A 217 -0.46 -32.46 20.17
CA LEU A 217 -0.36 -33.54 19.17
C LEU A 217 -0.76 -34.92 19.74
N ARG A 218 -0.54 -35.15 21.04
CA ARG A 218 -0.79 -36.45 21.68
C ARG A 218 -2.24 -36.65 22.14
N ARG A 219 -3.13 -35.67 21.94
CA ARG A 219 -4.55 -35.75 22.31
C ARG A 219 -5.37 -36.26 21.11
N PRO A 220 -5.90 -37.49 21.13
CA PRO A 220 -6.72 -37.98 20.02
C PRO A 220 -8.08 -37.27 20.06
N GLY A 221 -8.43 -36.53 19.00
CA GLY A 221 -9.81 -36.10 18.73
C GLY A 221 -10.19 -34.64 18.99
N ALA A 222 -9.24 -33.71 19.14
CA ALA A 222 -9.56 -32.28 19.19
C ALA A 222 -8.69 -31.50 18.19
N ALA A 223 -9.29 -31.07 17.08
CA ALA A 223 -8.67 -30.15 16.13
C ALA A 223 -8.44 -28.77 16.79
N PRO A 224 -7.32 -28.08 16.52
CA PRO A 224 -6.95 -26.86 17.22
C PRO A 224 -7.62 -25.63 16.57
N THR A 225 -8.57 -25.01 17.27
CA THR A 225 -8.98 -23.62 17.04
C THR A 225 -8.25 -22.73 18.05
N THR A 226 -7.03 -22.31 17.71
CA THR A 226 -6.42 -21.13 18.35
C THR A 226 -5.34 -20.56 17.45
N GLU A 227 -5.77 -19.98 16.34
CA GLU A 227 -5.04 -18.85 15.78
C GLU A 227 -5.44 -17.58 16.52
N THR A 228 -4.45 -16.76 16.83
CA THR A 228 -4.61 -15.42 17.38
C THR A 228 -5.36 -14.53 16.38
N LYS A 229 -6.68 -14.66 16.32
CA LYS A 229 -7.56 -13.68 15.69
C LYS A 229 -7.46 -12.40 16.51
N GLY A 230 -6.76 -11.39 15.98
CA GLY A 230 -7.06 -10.02 16.34
C GLY A 230 -8.57 -9.84 16.19
N ALA A 231 -9.21 -9.28 17.22
CA ALA A 231 -10.66 -9.19 17.39
C ALA A 231 -11.43 -9.33 16.07
N GLU A 232 -12.04 -10.49 15.82
CA GLU A 232 -13.03 -10.60 14.75
C GLU A 232 -14.02 -9.48 14.97
N ALA A 233 -14.09 -8.57 14.00
CA ALA A 233 -15.05 -7.49 14.07
C ALA A 233 -16.42 -8.11 14.34
N PRO A 234 -17.21 -7.64 15.31
CA PRO A 234 -18.55 -8.17 15.59
C PRO A 234 -19.44 -8.25 14.33
N GLU A 235 -19.11 -7.45 13.31
CA GLU A 235 -19.67 -7.44 11.97
C GLU A 235 -19.46 -8.74 11.16
N ARG A 236 -18.31 -9.41 11.27
CA ARG A 236 -18.02 -10.67 10.55
C ARG A 236 -18.93 -11.80 11.04
N LYS A 237 -19.01 -11.95 12.36
CA LYS A 237 -19.86 -12.95 13.01
C LYS A 237 -21.35 -12.68 12.73
N ALA A 238 -21.78 -11.42 12.83
CA ALA A 238 -23.14 -11.03 12.47
C ALA A 238 -23.44 -11.36 11.00
N PHE A 239 -22.51 -11.11 10.07
CA PHE A 239 -22.71 -11.41 8.66
C PHE A 239 -22.73 -12.91 8.37
N GLU A 240 -21.90 -13.72 9.02
CA GLU A 240 -21.95 -15.18 8.88
C GLU A 240 -23.29 -15.75 9.39
N THR A 241 -23.77 -15.25 10.52
CA THR A 241 -25.11 -15.58 11.03
C THR A 241 -26.21 -15.17 10.05
N TYR A 242 -26.08 -14.00 9.40
CA TYR A 242 -26.98 -13.57 8.34
C TYR A 242 -26.92 -14.49 7.11
N LEU A 243 -25.74 -14.92 6.69
CA LEU A 243 -25.58 -15.86 5.58
C LEU A 243 -26.23 -17.21 5.90
N ARG A 244 -26.10 -17.73 7.13
CA ARG A 244 -26.63 -19.05 7.54
C ARG A 244 -28.10 -19.07 7.93
N HIS A 245 -28.56 -18.09 8.70
CA HIS A 245 -29.92 -18.08 9.27
C HIS A 245 -30.81 -16.92 8.80
N GLY A 246 -30.26 -16.01 8.00
CA GLY A 246 -31.01 -14.88 7.46
C GLY A 246 -31.31 -13.85 8.54
N VAL A 247 -32.28 -12.99 8.28
CA VAL A 247 -32.68 -11.92 9.22
C VAL A 247 -33.21 -12.49 10.55
N ALA A 248 -33.78 -13.69 10.52
CA ALA A 248 -34.36 -14.34 11.69
C ALA A 248 -33.32 -14.85 12.69
N GLY A 249 -32.05 -15.01 12.28
CA GLY A 249 -30.96 -15.43 13.16
C GLY A 249 -30.16 -14.28 13.79
N LEU A 250 -30.41 -13.03 13.39
CA LEU A 250 -29.69 -11.86 13.89
C LEU A 250 -30.31 -11.34 15.19
N GLU A 251 -29.48 -11.06 16.21
CA GLU A 251 -29.95 -10.33 17.39
C GLU A 251 -30.21 -8.84 17.07
N PHE A 252 -31.09 -8.18 17.83
CA PHE A 252 -31.53 -6.80 17.56
C PHE A 252 -30.36 -5.78 17.44
N GLY A 253 -29.23 -6.03 18.12
CA GLY A 253 -28.00 -5.23 18.00
C GLY A 253 -27.22 -5.48 16.71
N GLU A 254 -27.20 -6.71 16.19
CA GLU A 254 -26.47 -7.14 14.99
C GLU A 254 -27.18 -6.72 13.68
N VAL A 255 -28.51 -6.60 13.71
CA VAL A 255 -29.28 -6.02 12.60
C VAL A 255 -28.93 -4.55 12.39
N LYS A 256 -28.62 -3.82 13.46
CA LYS A 256 -28.28 -2.39 13.41
C LYS A 256 -26.85 -2.14 12.92
N THR A 257 -25.91 -3.05 13.19
CA THR A 257 -24.52 -2.93 12.69
C THR A 257 -24.43 -3.21 11.19
N LEU A 258 -25.23 -4.14 10.66
CA LEU A 258 -25.27 -4.48 9.23
C LEU A 258 -26.14 -3.56 8.36
N ARG A 259 -26.84 -2.57 8.96
CA ARG A 259 -27.72 -1.60 8.27
C ARG A 259 -27.26 -0.17 8.51
N THR A 260 -26.70 0.47 7.49
CA THR A 260 -26.29 1.89 7.54
C THR A 260 -27.38 2.85 7.03
N ALA A 261 -28.44 2.34 6.38
CA ALA A 261 -29.55 3.14 5.85
C ALA A 261 -30.91 2.65 6.35
N GLU A 262 -31.87 3.58 6.50
CA GLU A 262 -33.24 3.31 6.97
C GLU A 262 -34.13 2.60 5.94
N ASP A 263 -33.61 2.26 4.74
CA ASP A 263 -34.38 1.64 3.67
C ASP A 263 -34.41 0.10 3.82
N PRO A 264 -35.59 -0.53 4.04
CA PRO A 264 -35.74 -1.98 4.19
C PRO A 264 -35.37 -2.79 2.94
N SER A 265 -35.28 -2.16 1.76
CA SER A 265 -34.99 -2.80 0.49
C SER A 265 -33.53 -2.73 0.05
N ALA A 266 -32.66 -2.06 0.80
CA ALA A 266 -31.28 -1.77 0.39
C ALA A 266 -30.28 -2.93 0.54
N GLY A 267 -30.71 -4.08 1.07
CA GLY A 267 -29.83 -5.22 1.36
C GLY A 267 -28.94 -4.96 2.58
N TYR A 268 -28.25 -6.01 3.05
CA TYR A 268 -27.31 -5.91 4.17
C TYR A 268 -25.92 -5.58 3.64
N LEU A 269 -25.20 -4.69 4.34
CA LEU A 269 -23.85 -4.30 3.93
C LEU A 269 -22.88 -5.45 4.25
N ALA A 270 -22.15 -5.91 3.25
CA ALA A 270 -21.09 -6.90 3.46
C ALA A 270 -19.96 -6.27 4.30
N PRO A 271 -19.39 -6.99 5.29
CA PRO A 271 -18.26 -6.51 6.07
C PRO A 271 -17.08 -6.13 5.19
N ALA A 272 -16.28 -5.16 5.62
CA ALA A 272 -15.09 -4.71 4.88
C ALA A 272 -14.10 -5.86 4.60
N GLU A 273 -14.01 -6.85 5.50
CA GLU A 273 -13.21 -8.06 5.31
C GLU A 273 -13.71 -8.94 4.14
N PHE A 274 -15.02 -9.17 4.05
CA PHE A 274 -15.63 -9.94 2.95
C PHE A 274 -15.40 -9.22 1.62
N ILE A 275 -15.56 -7.90 1.60
CA ILE A 275 -15.29 -7.09 0.40
C ILE A 275 -13.81 -7.17 0.01
N ALA A 276 -12.90 -7.10 0.98
CA ALA A 276 -11.46 -7.19 0.73
C ALA A 276 -11.06 -8.57 0.19
N GLU A 277 -11.65 -9.64 0.70
CA GLU A 277 -11.42 -11.01 0.21
C GLU A 277 -11.96 -11.20 -1.21
N VAL A 278 -13.19 -10.74 -1.47
CA VAL A 278 -13.79 -10.75 -2.81
C VAL A 278 -12.97 -9.91 -3.78
N ASP A 279 -12.55 -8.69 -3.42
CA ASP A 279 -11.75 -7.84 -4.31
C ASP A 279 -10.35 -8.41 -4.56
N LYS A 280 -9.71 -9.03 -3.56
CA LYS A 280 -8.44 -9.76 -3.75
C LYS A 280 -8.59 -10.91 -4.74
N ASN A 281 -9.66 -11.68 -4.61
CA ASN A 281 -9.95 -12.80 -5.50
C ASN A 281 -10.34 -12.33 -6.92
N ILE A 282 -11.10 -11.24 -7.04
CA ILE A 282 -11.44 -10.62 -8.34
C ILE A 282 -10.17 -10.21 -9.10
N VAL A 283 -9.15 -9.69 -8.42
CA VAL A 283 -7.88 -9.31 -9.07
C VAL A 283 -7.13 -10.50 -9.65
N MET A 284 -7.26 -11.70 -9.07
CA MET A 284 -6.67 -12.92 -9.64
C MET A 284 -7.29 -13.28 -10.99
N TRP A 285 -8.60 -13.07 -11.13
CA TRP A 285 -9.36 -13.39 -12.35
C TRP A 285 -9.36 -12.25 -13.37
N SER A 286 -9.25 -11.00 -12.93
CA SER A 286 -9.13 -9.81 -13.78
C SER A 286 -7.80 -9.08 -13.52
N PRO A 287 -6.68 -9.56 -14.10
CA PRO A 287 -5.36 -8.95 -13.93
C PRO A 287 -5.30 -7.49 -14.39
N VAL A 288 -6.24 -7.06 -15.25
CA VAL A 288 -6.33 -5.68 -15.76
C VAL A 288 -6.43 -4.66 -14.61
N ARG A 289 -7.08 -5.00 -13.48
CA ARG A 289 -7.20 -4.10 -12.32
C ARG A 289 -5.87 -3.80 -11.64
N GLN A 290 -4.91 -4.74 -11.67
CA GLN A 290 -3.58 -4.54 -11.08
C GLN A 290 -2.76 -3.50 -11.86
N TYR A 291 -2.98 -3.41 -13.17
CA TYR A 291 -2.20 -2.54 -14.06
C TYR A 291 -2.94 -1.26 -14.47
N ALA A 292 -4.27 -1.21 -14.36
CA ALA A 292 -5.06 -0.01 -14.61
C ALA A 292 -5.17 0.88 -13.36
N THR A 293 -5.41 2.18 -13.54
CA THR A 293 -5.69 3.04 -12.36
C THR A 293 -7.15 2.87 -11.94
N VAL A 294 -7.37 2.34 -10.74
CA VAL A 294 -8.68 2.23 -10.08
C VAL A 294 -8.97 3.48 -9.25
N ARG A 295 -10.21 3.99 -9.31
CA ARG A 295 -10.70 5.11 -8.47
C ARG A 295 -12.13 4.85 -8.01
N ASN A 296 -12.49 5.37 -6.84
CA ASN A 296 -13.87 5.37 -6.38
C ASN A 296 -14.63 6.59 -6.94
N THR A 297 -15.94 6.47 -7.21
CA THR A 297 -16.80 7.57 -7.66
C THR A 297 -18.20 7.47 -7.05
N ALA A 298 -18.82 8.58 -6.65
CA ALA A 298 -20.23 8.57 -6.24
C ALA A 298 -21.20 8.77 -7.43
N ARG A 299 -20.70 9.29 -8.56
CA ARG A 299 -21.50 9.73 -9.72
C ARG A 299 -21.80 8.56 -10.66
N GLY A 300 -22.95 8.63 -11.35
CA GLY A 300 -23.35 7.62 -12.34
C GLY A 300 -22.56 7.65 -13.66
N SER A 301 -21.86 8.75 -13.90
CA SER A 301 -20.85 8.86 -14.94
C SER A 301 -19.71 9.74 -14.45
N VAL A 302 -18.52 9.49 -14.98
CA VAL A 302 -17.35 10.34 -14.79
C VAL A 302 -16.94 10.86 -16.17
N GLU A 303 -16.87 12.18 -16.33
CA GLU A 303 -16.34 12.79 -17.54
C GLU A 303 -14.94 13.31 -17.26
N LEU A 304 -13.96 12.90 -18.07
CA LEU A 304 -12.62 13.47 -18.04
C LEU A 304 -12.31 14.19 -19.34
N PRO A 305 -11.63 15.36 -19.29
CA PRO A 305 -11.13 15.98 -20.49
C PRO A 305 -10.06 15.09 -21.12
N LYS A 306 -10.27 14.69 -22.39
CA LYS A 306 -9.34 13.96 -23.22
C LYS A 306 -8.69 14.94 -24.19
N ARG A 307 -7.37 15.04 -24.19
CA ARG A 307 -6.66 15.85 -25.19
C ARG A 307 -6.67 15.11 -26.53
N ILE A 308 -7.19 15.75 -27.58
CA ILE A 308 -7.29 15.22 -28.94
C ILE A 308 -6.21 15.84 -29.85
N GLY A 309 -5.80 17.09 -29.63
CA GLY A 309 -4.74 17.77 -30.38
C GLY A 309 -3.51 18.11 -29.53
N ARG A 310 -2.32 18.10 -30.13
CA ARG A 310 -1.08 18.60 -29.54
C ARG A 310 -0.75 19.98 -30.12
N PRO A 311 -0.30 20.96 -29.32
CA PRO A 311 0.26 22.19 -29.87
C PRO A 311 1.56 21.85 -30.62
N THR A 312 1.65 22.27 -31.88
CA THR A 312 2.87 22.18 -32.67
C THR A 312 3.67 23.46 -32.45
N ALA A 313 4.92 23.33 -31.99
CA ALA A 313 5.84 24.45 -31.90
C ALA A 313 6.54 24.61 -33.25
N THR A 314 6.46 25.81 -33.82
CA THR A 314 7.23 26.20 -35.01
C THR A 314 8.36 27.12 -34.58
N TRP A 315 9.54 26.95 -35.19
CA TRP A 315 10.63 27.90 -35.05
C TRP A 315 10.35 29.05 -36.01
N VAL A 316 10.52 30.29 -35.54
CA VAL A 316 10.29 31.50 -36.33
C VAL A 316 11.53 32.37 -36.22
N GLU A 317 12.02 32.90 -37.35
CA GLU A 317 13.14 33.85 -37.37
C GLU A 317 12.69 35.29 -37.08
N GLU A 318 13.64 36.16 -36.77
CA GLU A 318 13.41 37.58 -36.49
C GLU A 318 13.02 38.32 -37.79
N LEU A 319 11.74 38.28 -38.17
CA LEU A 319 11.00 39.06 -39.20
C LEU A 319 9.99 38.23 -39.99
N GLU A 320 9.86 36.93 -39.73
CA GLU A 320 8.87 36.08 -40.41
C GLU A 320 7.49 36.20 -39.73
N ASP A 321 6.42 36.24 -40.54
CA ASP A 321 5.06 36.26 -40.02
C ASP A 321 4.80 34.97 -39.24
N ARG A 322 4.28 35.12 -38.02
CA ARG A 322 3.95 33.97 -37.16
C ARG A 322 2.66 33.34 -37.66
N ASP A 323 2.75 32.17 -38.28
CA ASP A 323 1.56 31.38 -38.62
C ASP A 323 0.77 31.04 -37.35
N ASP A 324 -0.54 31.30 -37.39
CA ASP A 324 -1.46 31.00 -36.29
C ASP A 324 -1.49 29.48 -36.02
N THR A 325 -0.97 29.08 -34.86
CA THR A 325 -1.04 27.69 -34.35
C THR A 325 -2.41 27.36 -33.74
N GLU A 326 -3.47 28.10 -34.11
CA GLU A 326 -4.82 28.07 -33.54
C GLU A 326 -5.53 26.69 -33.63
N THR A 327 -5.01 25.76 -34.41
CA THR A 327 -5.59 24.41 -34.56
C THR A 327 -5.05 23.36 -33.56
N GLY A 328 -4.05 23.68 -32.75
CA GLY A 328 -3.23 22.69 -32.04
C GLY A 328 -3.87 22.00 -30.82
N THR A 329 -4.69 22.67 -30.00
CA THR A 329 -5.19 22.09 -28.74
C THR A 329 -6.69 21.91 -28.72
N ARG A 330 -7.17 20.80 -29.27
CA ARG A 330 -8.56 20.35 -29.11
C ARG A 330 -8.68 19.43 -27.90
N TYR A 331 -9.59 19.74 -26.98
CA TYR A 331 -9.98 18.84 -25.89
C TYR A 331 -11.34 18.24 -26.20
N GLY A 332 -11.41 16.91 -26.27
CA GLY A 332 -12.66 16.17 -26.22
C GLY A 332 -12.99 15.76 -24.79
N LYS A 333 -14.08 15.01 -24.66
CA LYS A 333 -14.54 14.42 -23.39
C LYS A 333 -14.50 12.90 -23.51
N SER A 334 -13.85 12.22 -22.57
CA SER A 334 -14.08 10.80 -22.36
C SER A 334 -15.15 10.63 -21.29
N ASN A 335 -16.24 9.96 -21.65
CA ASN A 335 -17.34 9.65 -20.74
C ASN A 335 -17.18 8.20 -20.25
N TYR A 336 -17.12 8.03 -18.93
CA TYR A 336 -17.09 6.73 -18.26
C TYR A 336 -18.44 6.51 -17.59
N GLU A 337 -19.32 5.77 -18.24
CA GLU A 337 -20.64 5.47 -17.71
C GLU A 337 -20.58 4.23 -16.79
N VAL A 338 -21.13 4.35 -15.59
CA VAL A 338 -21.16 3.25 -14.62
C VAL A 338 -22.21 2.23 -15.02
N LYS A 339 -21.79 0.98 -15.18
CA LYS A 339 -22.65 -0.16 -15.52
C LYS A 339 -22.81 -1.08 -14.31
N GLU A 340 -23.94 -1.78 -14.25
CA GLU A 340 -24.25 -2.73 -13.18
C GLU A 340 -23.93 -4.15 -13.62
N LEU A 341 -23.26 -4.89 -12.73
CA LEU A 341 -22.92 -6.29 -12.87
C LEU A 341 -23.59 -7.04 -11.74
N THR A 342 -24.32 -8.12 -12.07
CA THR A 342 -25.10 -8.91 -11.11
C THR A 342 -24.83 -10.38 -11.31
N ALA A 343 -24.64 -11.12 -10.22
CA ALA A 343 -24.50 -12.58 -10.22
C ALA A 343 -25.40 -13.18 -9.14
N TYR A 344 -25.79 -14.44 -9.31
CA TYR A 344 -26.52 -15.19 -8.29
C TYR A 344 -25.85 -16.54 -8.03
N VAL A 345 -25.79 -16.93 -6.76
CA VAL A 345 -25.30 -18.25 -6.33
C VAL A 345 -26.41 -18.94 -5.55
N ASP A 346 -26.73 -20.18 -5.93
CA ASP A 346 -27.78 -20.97 -5.31
C ASP A 346 -27.15 -22.02 -4.37
N VAL A 347 -27.41 -21.91 -3.06
CA VAL A 347 -26.90 -22.83 -2.02
C VAL A 347 -28.05 -23.63 -1.43
N GLY A 348 -27.87 -24.94 -1.20
CA GLY A 348 -28.88 -25.78 -0.57
C GLY A 348 -29.02 -25.52 0.94
N PHE A 349 -30.24 -25.58 1.50
CA PHE A 349 -30.42 -25.39 2.95
C PHE A 349 -29.66 -26.42 3.80
N ASN A 350 -29.55 -27.67 3.33
CA ASN A 350 -28.79 -28.70 4.04
C ASN A 350 -27.30 -28.33 4.18
N THR A 351 -26.72 -27.72 3.15
CA THR A 351 -25.34 -27.22 3.18
C THR A 351 -25.22 -25.97 4.07
N LEU A 352 -26.28 -25.16 4.13
CA LEU A 352 -26.35 -23.95 4.94
C LEU A 352 -26.38 -24.24 6.45
N GLU A 353 -27.06 -25.32 6.82
CA GLU A 353 -27.22 -25.80 8.20
C GLU A 353 -25.99 -26.57 8.72
N ASP A 354 -25.12 -27.05 7.82
CA ASP A 354 -23.91 -27.77 8.21
C ASP A 354 -22.80 -26.80 8.67
N ALA A 355 -22.36 -26.98 9.92
CA ALA A 355 -21.30 -26.18 10.53
C ALA A 355 -19.89 -26.53 10.00
N ALA A 356 -19.72 -27.68 9.31
CA ALA A 356 -18.43 -28.09 8.76
C ALA A 356 -18.02 -27.33 7.50
N VAL A 357 -18.96 -26.66 6.82
CA VAL A 357 -18.71 -25.93 5.56
C VAL A 357 -18.53 -24.44 5.86
N ASP A 358 -17.42 -23.84 5.40
CA ASP A 358 -17.20 -22.40 5.43
C ASP A 358 -17.88 -21.73 4.24
N ILE A 359 -19.16 -21.40 4.42
CA ILE A 359 -20.01 -20.81 3.38
C ILE A 359 -19.57 -19.39 3.05
N PHE A 360 -18.93 -18.69 3.99
CA PHE A 360 -18.44 -17.34 3.77
C PHE A 360 -17.32 -17.34 2.73
N ALA A 361 -16.33 -18.23 2.89
CA ALA A 361 -15.21 -18.34 1.96
C ALA A 361 -15.62 -18.90 0.59
N GLU A 362 -16.43 -19.95 0.56
CA GLU A 362 -16.91 -20.56 -0.69
C GLU A 362 -17.75 -19.57 -1.51
N LEU A 363 -18.70 -18.87 -0.87
CA LEU A 363 -19.52 -17.87 -1.55
C LEU A 363 -18.69 -16.68 -2.04
N ALA A 364 -17.68 -16.26 -1.27
CA ALA A 364 -16.77 -15.19 -1.68
C ALA A 364 -15.97 -15.62 -2.92
N MET A 365 -15.50 -16.87 -2.98
CA MET A 365 -14.73 -17.40 -4.10
C MET A 365 -15.58 -17.53 -5.37
N ASP A 366 -16.74 -18.16 -5.29
CA ASP A 366 -17.66 -18.32 -6.42
C ASP A 366 -18.08 -16.97 -7.02
N LEU A 367 -18.42 -16.01 -6.15
CA LEU A 367 -18.79 -14.67 -6.60
C LEU A 367 -17.58 -13.95 -7.20
N ALA A 368 -16.41 -14.05 -6.59
CA ALA A 368 -15.21 -13.39 -7.12
C ALA A 368 -14.77 -13.95 -8.48
N GLU A 369 -14.93 -15.25 -8.72
CA GLU A 369 -14.67 -15.87 -10.03
C GLU A 369 -15.59 -15.32 -11.11
N GLU A 370 -16.90 -15.35 -10.89
CA GLU A 370 -17.89 -14.86 -11.87
C GLU A 370 -17.78 -13.34 -12.10
N PHE A 371 -17.64 -12.55 -11.04
CA PHE A 371 -17.44 -11.11 -11.17
C PHE A 371 -16.11 -10.79 -11.86
N GLY A 372 -15.04 -11.47 -11.49
CA GLY A 372 -13.71 -11.28 -12.06
C GLY A 372 -13.66 -11.64 -13.55
N ALA A 373 -14.22 -12.78 -13.94
CA ALA A 373 -14.29 -13.21 -15.34
C ALA A 373 -15.12 -12.24 -16.19
N ALA A 374 -16.35 -11.92 -15.76
CA ALA A 374 -17.22 -11.01 -16.50
C ALA A 374 -16.63 -9.60 -16.64
N GLU A 375 -15.95 -9.12 -15.61
CA GLU A 375 -15.24 -7.86 -15.62
C GLU A 375 -13.98 -7.88 -16.51
N GLY A 376 -13.18 -8.94 -16.43
CA GLY A 376 -12.03 -9.18 -17.31
C GLY A 376 -12.43 -9.09 -18.78
N THR A 377 -13.45 -9.87 -19.19
CA THR A 377 -13.99 -9.82 -20.54
C THR A 377 -14.44 -8.40 -20.91
N ALA A 378 -15.16 -7.71 -20.02
CA ALA A 378 -15.64 -6.36 -20.29
C ALA A 378 -14.50 -5.33 -20.45
N PHE A 379 -13.42 -5.44 -19.69
CA PHE A 379 -12.28 -4.53 -19.79
C PHE A 379 -11.40 -4.79 -21.01
N VAL A 380 -11.32 -6.03 -21.47
CA VAL A 380 -10.58 -6.36 -22.69
C VAL A 380 -11.42 -6.08 -23.93
N THR A 381 -12.57 -6.74 -24.10
CA THR A 381 -13.37 -6.74 -25.35
C THR A 381 -14.75 -6.07 -25.23
N GLY A 382 -15.05 -5.40 -24.10
CA GLY A 382 -16.35 -4.76 -23.90
C GLY A 382 -16.67 -3.72 -24.97
N ASN A 383 -17.95 -3.61 -25.34
CA ASN A 383 -18.43 -2.76 -26.44
C ASN A 383 -19.14 -1.48 -25.97
N GLY A 384 -19.13 -1.18 -24.66
CA GLY A 384 -19.85 -0.03 -24.09
C GLY A 384 -21.37 -0.22 -23.94
N VAL A 385 -21.96 -1.29 -24.50
CA VAL A 385 -23.40 -1.56 -24.43
C VAL A 385 -23.68 -2.47 -23.24
N LYS A 386 -24.31 -1.92 -22.19
CA LYS A 386 -24.58 -2.57 -20.89
C LYS A 386 -23.35 -3.03 -20.12
N ARG A 387 -22.16 -2.96 -20.69
CA ARG A 387 -20.86 -3.27 -20.10
C ARG A 387 -19.86 -2.15 -20.39
N PRO A 388 -18.77 -2.01 -19.62
CA PRO A 388 -17.68 -1.07 -19.92
C PRO A 388 -17.14 -1.17 -21.35
N MET A 389 -16.53 -0.08 -21.83
CA MET A 389 -15.81 -0.10 -23.10
C MET A 389 -14.41 -0.67 -22.87
N GLY A 390 -14.12 -1.81 -23.48
CA GLY A 390 -12.83 -2.46 -23.38
C GLY A 390 -11.77 -1.81 -24.28
N PHE A 391 -10.50 -1.94 -23.90
CA PHE A 391 -9.42 -1.34 -24.69
C PHE A 391 -9.27 -1.98 -26.08
N MET A 392 -9.69 -3.23 -26.30
CA MET A 392 -9.63 -3.86 -27.63
C MET A 392 -10.68 -3.31 -28.60
N SER A 393 -11.82 -2.88 -28.10
CA SER A 393 -12.91 -2.30 -28.89
C SER A 393 -12.70 -0.82 -29.25
N ASP A 394 -11.83 -0.11 -28.52
CA ASP A 394 -11.52 1.28 -28.80
C ASP A 394 -10.67 1.44 -30.08
N THR A 395 -11.27 2.00 -31.13
CA THR A 395 -10.64 2.22 -32.44
C THR A 395 -9.62 3.35 -32.44
N SER A 396 -9.55 4.17 -31.39
CA SER A 396 -8.57 5.27 -31.27
C SER A 396 -7.18 4.81 -30.86
N ILE A 397 -7.01 3.53 -30.49
CA ILE A 397 -5.71 2.93 -30.19
C ILE A 397 -5.05 2.47 -31.50
N PRO A 398 -3.85 2.97 -31.84
CA PRO A 398 -3.17 2.59 -33.07
C PRO A 398 -2.82 1.10 -33.11
N THR A 399 -2.97 0.50 -34.29
CA THR A 399 -2.59 -0.88 -34.59
C THR A 399 -1.30 -0.96 -35.40
N VAL A 400 -0.51 -1.99 -35.15
CA VAL A 400 0.67 -2.39 -35.95
C VAL A 400 0.35 -3.74 -36.58
N ALA A 401 0.54 -3.88 -37.88
CA ALA A 401 0.30 -5.15 -38.58
C ALA A 401 1.50 -6.09 -38.40
N THR A 402 1.24 -7.40 -38.33
CA THR A 402 2.32 -8.40 -38.22
C THR A 402 3.12 -8.60 -39.50
N GLY A 403 2.58 -8.19 -40.66
CA GLY A 403 3.17 -8.50 -41.96
C GLY A 403 2.91 -9.94 -42.43
N ASP A 404 2.11 -10.71 -41.70
CA ASP A 404 1.70 -12.08 -42.05
C ASP A 404 0.19 -12.24 -41.80
N ALA A 405 -0.50 -12.94 -42.70
CA ALA A 405 -1.95 -13.10 -42.65
C ALA A 405 -2.45 -14.04 -41.52
N SER A 406 -1.56 -14.77 -40.86
CA SER A 406 -1.92 -15.87 -39.95
C SER A 406 -1.07 -16.01 -38.69
N LYS A 407 0.14 -15.43 -38.66
CA LYS A 407 1.13 -15.64 -37.60
C LYS A 407 1.68 -14.32 -37.04
N ILE A 408 2.22 -14.42 -35.84
CA ILE A 408 3.09 -13.39 -35.26
C ILE A 408 4.51 -13.67 -35.72
N THR A 409 5.17 -12.68 -36.29
CA THR A 409 6.58 -12.74 -36.71
C THR A 409 7.48 -12.14 -35.63
N PRO A 410 8.77 -12.53 -35.55
CA PRO A 410 9.70 -11.90 -34.61
C PRO A 410 9.79 -10.38 -34.79
N ASP A 411 9.84 -9.92 -36.04
CA ASP A 411 9.94 -8.50 -36.39
C ASP A 411 8.69 -7.73 -35.93
N SER A 412 7.50 -8.32 -36.05
CA SER A 412 6.27 -7.66 -35.61
C SER A 412 6.22 -7.32 -34.10
N ILE A 413 6.93 -8.08 -33.27
CA ILE A 413 7.05 -7.80 -31.84
C ILE A 413 8.00 -6.61 -31.61
N ILE A 414 9.08 -6.54 -32.37
CA ILE A 414 10.04 -5.42 -32.35
C ILE A 414 9.33 -4.14 -32.82
N ASP A 415 8.61 -4.22 -33.93
CA ASP A 415 7.85 -3.11 -34.48
C ASP A 415 6.80 -2.61 -33.50
N LEU A 416 6.09 -3.50 -32.81
CA LEU A 416 5.14 -3.11 -31.77
C LEU A 416 5.81 -2.37 -30.60
N TYR A 417 7.00 -2.84 -30.18
CA TYR A 417 7.76 -2.20 -29.11
C TYR A 417 8.21 -0.77 -29.50
N HIS A 418 8.69 -0.60 -30.73
CA HIS A 418 9.18 0.68 -31.22
C HIS A 418 8.06 1.63 -31.66
N ALA A 419 6.87 1.12 -32.01
CA ALA A 419 5.69 1.91 -32.35
C ALA A 419 5.10 2.68 -31.15
N LEU A 420 5.35 2.21 -29.91
CA LEU A 420 4.96 2.93 -28.70
C LEU A 420 5.90 4.13 -28.46
N PRO A 421 5.41 5.34 -28.13
CA PRO A 421 6.27 6.46 -27.81
C PRO A 421 7.15 6.19 -26.57
N SER A 422 8.41 6.65 -26.62
CA SER A 422 9.41 6.41 -25.55
C SER A 422 8.91 6.68 -24.12
N PRO A 423 8.17 7.78 -23.83
CA PRO A 423 7.68 8.05 -22.47
C PRO A 423 6.76 6.97 -21.89
N TYR A 424 6.08 6.20 -22.74
CA TYR A 424 5.16 5.15 -22.31
C TYR A 424 5.83 3.77 -22.23
N ARG A 425 7.06 3.60 -22.74
CA ARG A 425 7.76 2.31 -22.74
C ARG A 425 8.25 1.90 -21.35
N THR A 426 8.60 2.86 -20.48
CA THR A 426 9.23 2.58 -19.17
C THR A 426 8.38 1.72 -18.26
N ASN A 427 7.05 1.88 -18.28
CA ASN A 427 6.11 1.11 -17.48
C ASN A 427 5.19 0.23 -18.34
N ALA A 428 5.60 -0.04 -19.58
CA ALA A 428 4.80 -0.81 -20.52
C ALA A 428 4.77 -2.30 -20.17
N VAL A 429 3.63 -2.92 -20.43
CA VAL A 429 3.34 -4.32 -20.16
C VAL A 429 2.81 -4.98 -21.43
N TRP A 430 3.13 -6.25 -21.64
CA TRP A 430 2.57 -7.08 -22.71
C TRP A 430 1.29 -7.76 -22.21
N GLY A 431 0.14 -7.45 -22.81
CA GLY A 431 -1.12 -8.14 -22.56
C GLY A 431 -1.41 -9.14 -23.68
N LEU A 432 -1.52 -10.42 -23.34
CA LEU A 432 -1.72 -11.53 -24.28
C LEU A 432 -2.32 -12.73 -23.56
N ASN A 433 -2.91 -13.68 -24.29
CA ASN A 433 -3.39 -14.91 -23.66
C ASN A 433 -2.33 -16.02 -23.65
N GLY A 434 -2.54 -17.06 -22.84
CA GLY A 434 -1.57 -18.15 -22.67
C GLY A 434 -1.21 -18.90 -23.96
N THR A 435 -2.15 -19.06 -24.90
CA THR A 435 -1.88 -19.69 -26.20
C THR A 435 -1.02 -18.80 -27.10
N THR A 436 -1.24 -17.48 -27.07
CA THR A 436 -0.40 -16.50 -27.78
C THR A 436 1.00 -16.43 -27.15
N LEU A 437 1.11 -16.52 -25.83
CA LEU A 437 2.40 -16.65 -25.14
C LEU A 437 3.16 -17.89 -25.63
N GLY A 438 2.45 -19.01 -25.73
CA GLY A 438 2.98 -20.25 -26.28
C GLY A 438 3.46 -20.10 -27.73
N ALA A 439 2.74 -19.34 -28.56
CA ALA A 439 3.15 -19.04 -29.93
C ALA A 439 4.43 -18.18 -29.98
N ILE A 440 4.52 -17.15 -29.15
CA ILE A 440 5.71 -16.28 -29.05
C ILE A 440 6.92 -17.05 -28.53
N ARG A 441 6.74 -17.92 -27.53
CA ARG A 441 7.81 -18.78 -27.00
C ARG A 441 8.34 -19.79 -28.04
N LYS A 442 7.53 -20.15 -29.04
CA LYS A 442 7.93 -21.06 -30.13
C LYS A 442 8.68 -20.36 -31.25
N LEU A 443 8.85 -19.03 -31.20
CA LEU A 443 9.62 -18.30 -32.21
C LEU A 443 11.10 -18.68 -32.12
N LYS A 444 11.70 -18.91 -33.30
CA LYS A 444 13.08 -19.38 -33.45
C LYS A 444 13.87 -18.45 -34.38
N ASP A 445 15.17 -18.42 -34.18
CA ASP A 445 16.11 -17.84 -35.15
C ASP A 445 16.33 -18.78 -36.35
N GLY A 446 17.13 -18.32 -37.32
CA GLY A 446 17.51 -19.12 -38.50
C GLY A 446 18.30 -20.39 -38.17
N ASN A 447 18.83 -20.51 -36.95
CA ASN A 447 19.60 -21.65 -36.45
C ASN A 447 18.72 -22.61 -35.62
N GLY A 448 17.41 -22.35 -35.52
CA GLY A 448 16.45 -23.18 -34.78
C GLY A 448 16.46 -22.98 -33.26
N GLN A 449 17.19 -21.99 -32.75
CA GLN A 449 17.23 -21.63 -31.33
C GLN A 449 16.02 -20.77 -30.96
N TYR A 450 15.46 -20.96 -29.77
CA TYR A 450 14.31 -20.17 -29.31
C TYR A 450 14.74 -18.74 -28.95
N LEU A 451 13.98 -17.76 -29.43
CA LEU A 451 14.25 -16.33 -29.19
C LEU A 451 13.86 -15.87 -27.78
N ALA A 452 12.83 -16.48 -27.19
CA ALA A 452 12.39 -16.20 -25.83
C ALA A 452 12.99 -17.24 -24.88
N LEU A 453 13.88 -16.81 -23.99
CA LEU A 453 14.44 -17.67 -22.95
C LEU A 453 13.35 -18.08 -21.96
N VAL A 454 13.32 -19.36 -21.60
CA VAL A 454 12.30 -19.97 -20.74
C VAL A 454 12.64 -19.85 -19.24
N GLN A 455 13.87 -19.44 -18.90
CA GLN A 455 14.38 -19.47 -17.53
C GLN A 455 14.77 -18.07 -17.05
N GLY A 456 14.21 -17.64 -15.91
CA GLY A 456 14.70 -16.50 -15.16
C GLY A 456 15.92 -16.87 -14.29
N ILE A 457 16.59 -15.86 -13.72
CA ILE A 457 17.56 -16.09 -12.65
C ILE A 457 16.82 -16.76 -11.48
N ASN A 458 17.39 -17.83 -10.91
CA ASN A 458 16.85 -18.57 -9.76
C ASN A 458 15.61 -19.46 -10.00
N GLY A 459 15.33 -19.89 -11.25
CA GLY A 459 14.29 -20.89 -11.53
C GLY A 459 12.85 -20.38 -11.38
N ALA A 460 12.64 -19.10 -11.11
CA ALA A 460 11.33 -18.46 -11.14
C ALA A 460 10.95 -18.10 -12.60
N PRO A 461 9.77 -18.50 -13.09
CA PRO A 461 9.32 -18.15 -14.43
C PRO A 461 8.83 -16.69 -14.45
N VAL A 462 9.74 -15.72 -14.58
CA VAL A 462 9.35 -14.36 -14.98
C VAL A 462 9.40 -14.28 -16.50
N THR A 463 8.23 -14.30 -17.14
CA THR A 463 8.12 -14.05 -18.57
C THR A 463 8.30 -12.58 -18.85
N THR A 464 9.52 -12.21 -19.24
CA THR A 464 9.77 -10.90 -19.84
C THR A 464 9.92 -11.06 -21.35
N ILE A 465 9.36 -10.13 -22.10
CA ILE A 465 9.61 -9.98 -23.54
C ILE A 465 10.26 -8.60 -23.69
N MET A 466 11.49 -8.58 -24.24
CA MET A 466 12.28 -7.34 -24.41
C MET A 466 12.44 -6.53 -23.11
N GLY A 467 12.64 -7.22 -21.99
CA GLY A 467 12.82 -6.58 -20.67
C GLY A 467 11.54 -5.97 -20.08
N ARG A 468 10.37 -6.26 -20.66
CA ARG A 468 9.06 -5.83 -20.13
C ARG A 468 8.25 -7.03 -19.65
N PRO A 469 7.46 -6.91 -18.56
CA PRO A 469 6.68 -8.01 -18.02
C PRO A 469 5.53 -8.40 -18.96
N VAL A 470 5.16 -9.68 -18.92
CA VAL A 470 3.99 -10.23 -19.59
C VAL A 470 2.87 -10.44 -18.58
N VAL A 471 1.67 -10.01 -18.94
CA VAL A 471 0.43 -10.24 -18.22
C VAL A 471 -0.46 -11.12 -19.05
N GLU A 472 -0.82 -12.26 -18.47
CA GLU A 472 -1.72 -13.21 -19.09
C GLU A 472 -3.17 -12.73 -18.91
N LEU A 473 -3.78 -12.37 -20.03
CA LEU A 473 -5.17 -11.95 -20.11
C LEU A 473 -5.95 -13.02 -20.87
N PRO A 474 -6.72 -13.90 -20.20
CA PRO A 474 -7.41 -15.01 -20.86
C PRO A 474 -8.44 -14.53 -21.88
N ASP A 475 -9.01 -13.34 -21.68
CA ASP A 475 -10.01 -12.72 -22.55
C ASP A 475 -9.45 -12.15 -23.87
N MET A 476 -8.12 -12.14 -24.05
CA MET A 476 -7.50 -11.70 -25.31
C MET A 476 -7.74 -12.71 -26.42
N PRO A 477 -8.01 -12.27 -27.66
CA PRO A 477 -8.28 -13.17 -28.77
C PRO A 477 -7.04 -13.99 -29.16
N ASN A 478 -7.25 -15.20 -29.67
CA ASN A 478 -6.19 -16.06 -30.19
C ASN A 478 -5.56 -15.48 -31.46
N VAL A 479 -4.31 -15.88 -31.73
CA VAL A 479 -3.65 -15.62 -33.02
C VAL A 479 -4.49 -16.20 -34.16
N GLY A 480 -4.84 -15.35 -35.13
CA GLY A 480 -5.62 -15.70 -36.31
C GLY A 480 -5.78 -14.47 -37.20
N GLY A 481 -6.02 -14.66 -38.50
CA GLY A 481 -6.12 -13.54 -39.44
C GLY A 481 -7.20 -12.53 -39.05
N GLY A 482 -6.84 -11.25 -39.05
CA GLY A 482 -7.69 -10.14 -38.61
C GLY A 482 -7.83 -9.98 -37.09
N ASN A 483 -7.34 -10.93 -36.30
CA ASN A 483 -7.39 -10.84 -34.84
C ASN A 483 -6.29 -9.93 -34.29
N ILE A 484 -6.51 -9.43 -33.07
CA ILE A 484 -5.57 -8.58 -32.36
C ILE A 484 -5.10 -9.31 -31.09
N PRO A 485 -4.18 -10.28 -31.19
CA PRO A 485 -3.83 -11.17 -30.07
C PRO A 485 -2.91 -10.54 -29.01
N VAL A 486 -2.26 -9.41 -29.31
CA VAL A 486 -1.31 -8.77 -28.40
C VAL A 486 -1.61 -7.27 -28.25
N VAL A 487 -1.55 -6.79 -27.01
CA VAL A 487 -1.53 -5.37 -26.68
C VAL A 487 -0.23 -5.04 -25.94
N PHE A 488 0.35 -3.87 -26.22
CA PHE A 488 1.55 -3.39 -25.54
C PHE A 488 1.41 -1.93 -25.13
N GLY A 489 1.70 -1.62 -23.87
CA GLY A 489 1.79 -0.24 -23.39
C GLY A 489 1.53 -0.08 -21.90
N ASP A 490 1.40 1.18 -21.48
CA ASP A 490 1.19 1.56 -20.08
C ASP A 490 -0.32 1.58 -19.77
N LEU A 491 -0.82 0.46 -19.23
CA LEU A 491 -2.22 0.30 -18.84
C LEU A 491 -2.64 1.28 -17.73
N ALA A 492 -1.74 1.73 -16.87
CA ALA A 492 -2.07 2.63 -15.76
C ALA A 492 -2.44 4.02 -16.28
N GLN A 493 -1.76 4.47 -17.33
CA GLN A 493 -2.09 5.73 -18.00
C GLN A 493 -3.17 5.58 -19.06
N ALA A 494 -3.22 4.43 -19.74
CA ALA A 494 -4.13 4.20 -20.84
C ALA A 494 -5.56 3.90 -20.38
N TYR A 495 -5.74 3.08 -19.35
CA TYR A 495 -7.05 2.57 -18.92
C TYR A 495 -7.42 3.04 -17.51
N ARG A 496 -8.70 3.35 -17.30
CA ARG A 496 -9.23 3.82 -16.02
C ARG A 496 -10.41 2.94 -15.63
N VAL A 497 -10.41 2.53 -14.36
CA VAL A 497 -11.52 1.82 -13.73
C VAL A 497 -12.11 2.71 -12.65
N PHE A 498 -13.42 2.82 -12.62
CA PHE A 498 -14.16 3.56 -11.60
C PHE A 498 -15.17 2.64 -10.92
N ASP A 499 -15.00 2.43 -9.62
CA ASP A 499 -15.96 1.70 -8.79
C ASP A 499 -16.94 2.70 -8.16
N ARG A 500 -18.26 2.42 -8.18
CA ARG A 500 -19.28 3.37 -7.69
C ARG A 500 -19.97 2.96 -6.40
N VAL A 501 -20.29 1.68 -6.29
CA VAL A 501 -20.96 1.11 -5.13
C VAL A 501 -20.15 -0.10 -4.73
N GLY A 502 -19.84 -0.19 -3.44
CA GLY A 502 -19.24 -1.37 -2.84
C GLY A 502 -20.10 -2.61 -3.11
N PHE A 503 -19.47 -3.78 -3.02
CA PHE A 503 -20.15 -5.06 -3.21
C PHE A 503 -21.38 -5.17 -2.30
N SER A 504 -22.55 -5.47 -2.87
CA SER A 504 -23.79 -5.66 -2.13
C SER A 504 -24.29 -7.08 -2.34
N LEU A 505 -24.60 -7.75 -1.23
CA LEU A 505 -25.11 -9.11 -1.19
C LEU A 505 -26.48 -9.13 -0.52
N LEU A 506 -27.46 -9.72 -1.19
CA LEU A 506 -28.80 -9.93 -0.67
C LEU A 506 -29.09 -11.43 -0.66
N ARG A 507 -29.49 -11.94 0.51
CA ARG A 507 -29.98 -13.31 0.65
C ARG A 507 -31.49 -13.36 0.36
N ASP A 508 -31.89 -14.22 -0.57
CA ASP A 508 -33.28 -14.50 -0.92
C ASP A 508 -33.65 -15.94 -0.54
N ASP A 509 -34.50 -16.04 0.48
CA ASP A 509 -35.02 -17.30 1.03
C ASP A 509 -36.32 -17.77 0.37
N LEU A 510 -36.98 -16.92 -0.41
CA LEU A 510 -38.36 -17.14 -0.85
C LEU A 510 -38.40 -17.67 -2.28
N THR A 511 -37.60 -17.12 -3.19
CA THR A 511 -37.72 -17.42 -4.63
C THR A 511 -37.38 -18.88 -4.98
N GLN A 512 -36.45 -19.51 -4.27
CA GLN A 512 -36.08 -20.92 -4.47
C GLN A 512 -36.52 -21.84 -3.32
N ARG A 513 -37.41 -21.37 -2.43
CA ARG A 513 -37.84 -22.13 -1.24
C ARG A 513 -38.46 -23.48 -1.60
N THR A 514 -39.26 -23.53 -2.67
CA THR A 514 -39.89 -24.76 -3.17
C THR A 514 -38.88 -25.82 -3.61
N LYS A 515 -37.65 -25.42 -3.96
CA LYS A 515 -36.57 -26.33 -4.36
C LYS A 515 -35.58 -26.63 -3.23
N GLY A 516 -35.85 -26.15 -2.01
CA GLY A 516 -34.95 -26.36 -0.86
C GLY A 516 -33.60 -25.64 -1.00
N LYS A 517 -33.56 -24.52 -1.74
CA LYS A 517 -32.34 -23.71 -1.94
C LYS A 517 -32.57 -22.27 -1.51
N CYS A 518 -31.50 -21.63 -1.05
CA CYS A 518 -31.37 -20.21 -0.80
C CYS A 518 -30.57 -19.57 -1.95
N ARG A 519 -30.99 -18.38 -2.42
CA ARG A 519 -30.31 -17.67 -3.49
C ARG A 519 -29.62 -16.42 -2.95
N PHE A 520 -28.34 -16.26 -3.25
CA PHE A 520 -27.60 -15.04 -2.94
C PHE A 520 -27.51 -14.16 -4.18
N HIS A 521 -28.10 -12.97 -4.11
CA HIS A 521 -28.03 -11.94 -5.15
C HIS A 521 -26.88 -10.98 -4.84
N ALA A 522 -25.84 -11.02 -5.66
CA ALA A 522 -24.73 -10.09 -5.57
C ALA A 522 -24.82 -9.05 -6.67
N ARG A 523 -24.50 -7.79 -6.34
CA ARG A 523 -24.37 -6.72 -7.33
C ARG A 523 -23.12 -5.86 -7.08
N LYS A 524 -22.48 -5.47 -8.17
CA LYS A 524 -21.35 -4.52 -8.21
C LYS A 524 -21.59 -3.51 -9.34
N ARG A 525 -21.12 -2.27 -9.15
CA ARG A 525 -21.25 -1.22 -10.17
C ARG A 525 -19.89 -0.67 -10.53
N VAL A 526 -19.52 -0.82 -11.80
CA VAL A 526 -18.19 -0.47 -12.33
C VAL A 526 -18.29 0.26 -13.66
N ALA A 527 -17.39 1.21 -13.86
CA ALA A 527 -17.11 1.87 -15.13
C ALA A 527 -15.67 1.58 -15.55
N GLY A 528 -15.45 1.47 -16.85
CA GLY A 528 -14.13 1.25 -17.43
C GLY A 528 -14.03 1.92 -18.80
N GLY A 529 -12.84 2.41 -19.13
CA GLY A 529 -12.57 2.90 -20.48
C GLY A 529 -11.16 3.45 -20.67
N VAL A 530 -10.83 3.74 -21.93
CA VAL A 530 -9.54 4.29 -22.33
C VAL A 530 -9.50 5.80 -22.11
N ARG A 531 -8.47 6.28 -21.43
CA ARG A 531 -8.16 7.71 -21.25
C ARG A 531 -7.16 8.20 -22.29
N LYS A 532 -6.00 7.55 -22.38
CA LYS A 532 -4.92 7.89 -23.30
C LYS A 532 -4.70 6.75 -24.30
N SER A 533 -5.28 6.86 -25.48
CA SER A 533 -5.11 5.83 -26.52
C SER A 533 -3.69 5.77 -27.07
N GLU A 534 -2.93 6.88 -27.00
CA GLU A 534 -1.53 6.94 -27.42
C GLU A 534 -0.58 6.09 -26.55
N ALA A 535 -1.00 5.73 -25.33
CA ALA A 535 -0.22 4.93 -24.38
C ALA A 535 -0.34 3.41 -24.61
N LEU A 536 -1.12 2.98 -25.61
CA LEU A 536 -1.24 1.58 -26.03
C LEU A 536 -0.94 1.43 -27.53
N ARG A 537 -0.48 0.25 -27.90
CA ARG A 537 -0.42 -0.25 -29.27
C ARG A 537 -1.02 -1.64 -29.33
N LYS A 538 -1.74 -1.91 -30.41
CA LYS A 538 -2.38 -3.19 -30.71
C LYS A 538 -1.62 -3.88 -31.82
N LEU A 539 -1.38 -5.19 -31.71
CA LEU A 539 -0.81 -5.98 -32.79
C LEU A 539 -1.93 -6.69 -33.54
N ILE A 540 -2.18 -6.32 -34.80
CA ILE A 540 -3.16 -7.00 -35.66
C ILE A 540 -2.45 -8.01 -36.56
N VAL A 541 -2.97 -9.23 -36.61
CA VAL A 541 -2.48 -10.28 -37.52
C VAL A 541 -3.06 -10.01 -38.90
N ALA A 542 -2.30 -9.33 -39.74
CA ALA A 542 -2.71 -8.96 -41.08
C ALA A 542 -1.47 -8.86 -41.98
N ALA A 543 -1.66 -9.17 -43.27
CA ALA A 543 -0.70 -8.81 -44.30
C ALA A 543 -0.60 -7.27 -44.39
N ILE A 544 0.59 -6.77 -44.72
CA ILE A 544 0.85 -5.35 -44.98
C ILE A 544 0.29 -4.97 -46.36
#